data_AF-X1HNM9-F1
#
_entry.id   AF-X1HNM9-F1
#
_cell.length_a   1.000
_cell.length_b   1.000
_cell.length_c   1.000
_cell.angle_alpha   90.00
_cell.angle_beta   90.00
_cell.angle_gamma   90.00
#
_symmetry.space_group_name_H-M   'P 1'
#
loop_
_entity.id
_entity.type
_entity.pdbx_description
1 polymer ?
#
loop_
_entity_poly.entity_id
_entity_poly.type
_entity_poly.pdbx_seq_one_letter_code
_entity_poly.pdbx_strand_id
1 'polypeptide(L)'
;MKKYKYIFTYSNGLISLIAIQFFLSFLFQGLLISTDIIPPNNKIGVEASGPQYWPTNGWQTSQPEIQGMSSTKLQELYAYIRNQNLPLDSVIVVRNGYIVYEDYPNSGIYQQNSLHILHSVTKSFT
;
A
#
# COMPACT_ATOMS: atom_id res chain seq x y z
N MET A 1 -14.36 -8.34 -53.57
CA MET A 1 -13.65 -7.96 -52.32
C MET A 1 -12.60 -9.01 -52.01
N LYS A 2 -11.31 -8.63 -52.04
CA LYS A 2 -10.17 -9.54 -51.83
C LYS A 2 -9.99 -9.80 -50.33
N LYS A 3 -10.02 -11.08 -49.90
CA LYS A 3 -9.72 -11.49 -48.52
C LYS A 3 -8.21 -11.67 -48.38
N TYR A 4 -7.55 -10.84 -47.57
CA TYR A 4 -6.15 -11.05 -47.21
C TYR A 4 -6.09 -11.97 -45.99
N LYS A 5 -5.56 -13.18 -46.20
CA LYS A 5 -5.33 -14.19 -45.16
C LYS A 5 -3.86 -14.06 -44.73
N TYR A 6 -3.59 -13.32 -43.66
CA TYR A 6 -2.24 -13.27 -43.07
C TYR A 6 -2.03 -14.51 -42.20
N ILE A 7 -1.38 -15.52 -42.75
CA ILE A 7 -0.88 -16.67 -41.98
C ILE A 7 0.58 -16.34 -41.66
N PHE A 8 0.84 -15.85 -40.45
CA PHE A 8 2.21 -15.72 -39.95
C PHE A 8 2.67 -17.09 -39.46
N THR A 9 3.26 -17.87 -40.37
CA THR A 9 4.02 -19.07 -40.02
C THR A 9 5.38 -18.63 -39.49
N TYR A 10 5.50 -18.49 -38.17
CA TYR A 10 6.78 -18.26 -37.51
C TYR A 10 7.58 -19.58 -37.50
N SER A 11 8.75 -19.57 -38.15
CA SER A 11 9.70 -20.68 -38.08
C SER A 11 10.30 -20.77 -36.67
N ASN A 12 10.47 -21.99 -36.14
CA ASN A 12 10.99 -22.27 -34.79
C ASN A 12 12.31 -21.53 -34.47
N GLY A 13 13.10 -21.19 -35.48
CA GLY A 13 14.34 -20.41 -35.32
C GLY A 13 14.10 -18.95 -34.90
N LEU A 14 13.03 -18.31 -35.37
CA LEU A 14 12.75 -16.89 -35.07
C LEU A 14 12.26 -16.69 -33.63
N ILE A 15 11.47 -17.63 -33.11
CA ILE A 15 10.98 -17.62 -31.72
C ILE A 15 12.16 -17.82 -30.75
N SER A 16 13.11 -18.69 -31.09
CA SER A 16 14.34 -18.91 -30.31
C SER A 16 15.20 -17.65 -30.21
N LEU A 17 15.40 -16.93 -31.32
CA LEU A 17 16.16 -15.66 -31.34
C LEU A 17 15.50 -14.56 -30.49
N ILE A 18 14.17 -14.44 -30.54
CA ILE A 18 13.42 -13.47 -29.72
C ILE A 18 13.53 -13.85 -28.23
N ALA A 19 13.39 -15.13 -27.89
CA ALA A 19 13.52 -15.61 -26.51
C ALA A 19 14.92 -15.38 -25.93
N ILE A 20 15.98 -15.61 -26.73
CA ILE A 20 17.37 -15.36 -26.32
C ILE A 20 17.63 -13.85 -26.09
N GLN A 21 17.06 -12.98 -26.92
CA GLN A 21 17.19 -11.52 -26.72
C GLN A 21 16.53 -11.05 -25.43
N PHE A 22 15.36 -11.59 -25.08
CA PHE A 22 14.71 -11.29 -23.80
C PHE A 22 15.49 -11.86 -22.61
N PHE A 23 16.07 -13.05 -22.74
CA PHE A 23 16.89 -13.68 -21.68
C PHE A 23 18.20 -12.92 -21.43
N LEU A 24 18.88 -12.45 -22.48
CA LEU A 24 20.08 -11.60 -22.36
C LEU A 24 19.76 -10.24 -21.71
N SER A 25 18.59 -9.68 -22.01
CA SER A 25 18.14 -8.42 -21.40
C SER A 25 17.81 -8.57 -19.91
N PHE A 26 17.34 -9.75 -19.49
CA PHE A 26 17.05 -10.08 -18.09
C PHE A 26 18.32 -10.34 -17.26
N LEU A 27 19.37 -10.88 -17.88
CA LEU A 27 20.67 -11.09 -17.22
C LEU A 27 21.44 -9.77 -16.99
N PHE A 28 21.20 -8.73 -17.80
CA PHE A 28 21.91 -7.44 -17.69
C PHE A 28 21.33 -6.50 -16.63
N GLN A 29 20.13 -6.74 -16.12
CA GLN A 29 19.52 -5.97 -15.01
C GLN A 29 19.96 -6.46 -13.62
N GLY A 30 20.72 -7.56 -13.54
CA GLY A 30 21.10 -8.23 -12.30
C GLY A 30 22.46 -7.85 -11.71
N LEU A 31 23.20 -6.90 -12.29
CA LEU A 31 24.54 -6.54 -11.79
C LEU A 31 24.82 -5.04 -11.88
N LEU A 32 24.10 -4.26 -11.07
CA LEU A 32 24.57 -2.96 -10.56
C LEU A 32 23.97 -2.73 -9.16
N ILE A 33 24.46 -3.47 -8.17
CA ILE A 33 24.59 -2.91 -6.83
C ILE A 33 26.05 -2.52 -6.70
N SER A 34 26.32 -1.22 -6.88
CA SER A 34 27.60 -0.63 -6.52
C SER A 34 27.91 -1.01 -5.07
N THR A 35 29.04 -1.65 -4.84
CA THR A 35 29.68 -1.60 -3.52
C THR A 35 30.22 -0.19 -3.36
N ASP A 36 29.34 0.75 -3.00
CA ASP A 36 29.77 2.02 -2.43
C ASP A 36 30.33 1.72 -1.05
N ILE A 37 31.63 1.43 -1.08
CA ILE A 37 32.64 1.65 -0.05
C ILE A 37 32.05 2.42 1.14
N ILE A 38 31.75 1.71 2.23
CA ILE A 38 31.46 2.33 3.53
C ILE A 38 32.74 3.07 3.95
N PRO A 39 32.76 4.42 4.02
CA PRO A 39 33.89 5.13 4.59
C PRO A 39 33.96 4.79 6.09
N PRO A 40 35.16 4.55 6.65
CA PRO A 40 35.29 4.28 8.07
C PRO A 40 35.10 5.62 8.78
N ASN A 41 33.87 5.92 9.19
CA ASN A 41 33.69 6.85 10.29
C ASN A 41 32.51 6.45 11.17
N ASN A 42 32.91 5.79 12.25
CA ASN A 42 32.11 5.52 13.42
C ASN A 42 31.40 6.79 13.92
N LYS A 43 30.10 6.85 13.68
CA LYS A 43 29.14 7.33 14.67
C LYS A 43 27.99 6.33 14.68
N ILE A 44 28.01 5.38 15.61
CA ILE A 44 26.78 4.78 16.11
C ILE A 44 26.04 5.91 16.86
N GLY A 45 25.50 6.84 16.08
CA GLY A 45 24.42 7.69 16.54
C GLY A 45 23.22 6.77 16.56
N VAL A 46 22.78 6.38 17.75
CA VAL A 46 21.39 5.98 17.93
C VAL A 46 20.60 7.22 17.54
N GLU A 47 20.22 7.34 16.26
CA GLU A 47 19.29 8.37 15.83
C GLU A 47 18.06 8.22 16.72
N ALA A 48 17.67 9.32 17.35
CA ALA A 48 16.48 9.34 18.19
C ALA A 48 15.34 8.73 17.38
N SER A 49 14.82 7.58 17.83
CA SER A 49 13.81 6.79 17.13
C SER A 49 12.44 7.47 17.21
N GLY A 50 12.35 8.69 16.72
CA GLY A 50 11.10 9.36 16.41
C GLY A 50 10.42 8.65 15.24
N PRO A 51 9.09 8.72 15.14
CA PRO A 51 8.38 8.15 14.00
C PRO A 51 8.92 8.77 12.71
N GLN A 52 9.36 7.91 11.78
CA GLN A 52 9.90 8.30 10.46
C GLN A 52 8.89 9.09 9.61
N TYR A 53 7.61 9.02 9.97
CA TYR A 53 6.51 9.58 9.22
C TYR A 53 5.54 10.33 10.14
N TRP A 54 5.16 11.54 9.73
CA TRP A 54 4.08 12.32 10.32
C TRP A 54 3.16 12.82 9.20
N PRO A 55 1.83 12.68 9.32
CA PRO A 55 0.89 12.92 8.22
C PRO A 55 0.59 14.41 7.98
N THR A 56 1.62 15.23 7.71
CA THR A 56 1.45 16.67 7.44
C THR A 56 0.80 16.93 6.08
N ASN A 57 1.12 16.11 5.07
CA ASN A 57 0.63 16.25 3.70
C ASN A 57 -0.52 15.28 3.39
N GLY A 58 -1.18 14.76 4.42
CA GLY A 58 -2.19 13.72 4.33
C GLY A 58 -1.77 12.42 5.01
N TRP A 59 -2.73 11.51 5.16
CA TRP A 59 -2.53 10.23 5.81
C TRP A 59 -2.07 9.16 4.81
N GLN A 60 -1.23 8.24 5.28
CA GLN A 60 -0.79 7.07 4.52
C GLN A 60 -1.38 5.82 5.16
N THR A 61 -1.68 4.83 4.33
CA THR A 61 -2.22 3.55 4.78
C THR A 61 -1.09 2.52 4.90
N SER A 62 -1.13 1.70 5.95
CA SER A 62 -0.21 0.58 6.15
C SER A 62 -0.99 -0.69 6.49
N GLN A 63 -0.41 -1.84 6.16
CA GLN A 63 -0.95 -3.12 6.62
C GLN A 63 -0.85 -3.25 8.15
N PRO A 64 -1.83 -3.90 8.80
CA PRO A 64 -1.83 -4.10 10.24
C PRO A 64 -0.61 -4.88 10.72
N GLU A 65 -0.17 -5.90 9.99
CA GLU A 65 0.97 -6.73 10.37
C GLU A 65 2.27 -5.90 10.45
N ILE A 66 2.47 -4.98 9.49
CA ILE A 66 3.63 -4.07 9.46
C ILE A 66 3.61 -3.14 10.69
N GLN A 67 2.44 -2.75 11.15
CA GLN A 67 2.26 -1.90 12.34
C GLN A 67 2.16 -2.71 13.65
N GLY A 68 2.45 -4.02 13.63
CA GLY A 68 2.38 -4.89 14.80
C GLY A 68 0.96 -5.06 15.34
N MET A 69 -0.04 -5.04 14.47
CA MET A 69 -1.45 -5.30 14.76
C MET A 69 -1.88 -6.64 14.18
N SER A 70 -2.85 -7.28 14.84
CA SER A 70 -3.47 -8.51 14.35
C SER A 70 -4.59 -8.15 13.38
N SER A 71 -4.47 -8.59 12.12
CA SER A 71 -5.56 -8.50 11.13
C SER A 71 -6.80 -9.29 11.54
N THR A 72 -6.63 -10.42 12.23
CA THR A 72 -7.74 -11.22 12.75
C THR A 72 -8.64 -10.39 13.67
N LYS A 73 -8.06 -9.60 14.58
CA LYS A 73 -8.85 -8.70 15.45
C LYS A 73 -9.60 -7.61 14.68
N LEU A 74 -9.00 -7.08 13.61
CA LEU A 74 -9.68 -6.10 12.75
C LEU A 74 -10.82 -6.74 11.96
N GLN A 75 -10.67 -8.01 11.56
CA GLN A 75 -11.72 -8.77 10.92
C GLN A 75 -12.86 -9.11 11.88
N GLU A 76 -12.54 -9.43 13.14
CA GLU A 76 -13.53 -9.58 14.22
C GLU A 76 -14.29 -8.27 14.48
N LEU A 77 -13.59 -7.13 14.50
CA LEU A 77 -14.19 -5.80 14.59
C LEU A 77 -15.17 -5.55 13.44
N TYR A 78 -14.74 -5.80 12.20
CA TYR A 78 -15.60 -5.68 11.02
C TYR A 78 -16.86 -6.55 11.15
N ALA A 79 -16.69 -7.84 11.49
CA ALA A 79 -17.81 -8.75 11.68
C ALA A 79 -18.74 -8.29 12.80
N TYR A 80 -18.20 -7.78 13.91
CA TYR A 80 -18.99 -7.24 15.02
C TYR A 80 -19.84 -6.06 14.57
N ILE A 81 -19.25 -5.09 13.86
CA ILE A 81 -19.96 -3.92 13.34
C ILE A 81 -21.11 -4.35 12.41
N ARG A 82 -20.84 -5.27 11.48
CA ARG A 82 -21.85 -5.77 10.52
C ARG A 82 -22.97 -6.57 11.20
N ASN A 83 -22.63 -7.40 12.17
CA ASN A 83 -23.59 -8.31 12.81
C ASN A 83 -24.48 -7.60 13.85
N GLN A 84 -23.97 -6.56 14.52
CA GLN A 84 -24.71 -5.85 15.56
C GLN A 84 -25.55 -4.68 15.01
N ASN A 85 -25.48 -4.40 13.70
CA ASN A 85 -26.18 -3.29 13.05
C ASN A 85 -26.04 -1.97 13.84
N LEU A 86 -24.82 -1.67 14.29
CA LEU A 86 -24.54 -0.50 15.09
C LEU A 86 -24.85 0.77 14.28
N PRO A 87 -25.37 1.85 14.91
CA PRO A 87 -25.56 3.14 14.25
C PRO A 87 -24.19 3.84 14.10
N LEU A 88 -23.31 3.25 13.30
CA LEU A 88 -21.93 3.67 13.07
C LEU A 88 -21.77 4.12 11.62
N ASP A 89 -21.38 5.38 11.43
CA ASP A 89 -21.21 5.95 10.10
C ASP A 89 -19.82 5.67 9.51
N SER A 90 -18.78 5.73 10.35
CA SER A 90 -17.39 5.49 9.97
C SER A 90 -16.55 5.00 11.15
N VAL A 91 -15.51 4.23 10.87
CA VAL A 91 -14.46 3.85 11.84
C VAL A 91 -13.09 3.97 11.19
N ILE A 92 -12.13 4.51 11.94
CA ILE A 92 -10.74 4.63 11.52
C ILE A 92 -9.83 4.22 12.68
N VAL A 93 -8.80 3.42 12.39
CA VAL A 93 -7.79 2.99 13.34
C VAL A 93 -6.42 3.42 12.84
N VAL A 94 -5.72 4.19 13.67
CA VAL A 94 -4.41 4.77 13.36
C VAL A 94 -3.36 4.20 14.30
N ARG A 95 -2.19 3.82 13.77
CA ARG A 95 -1.04 3.40 14.57
C ARG A 95 0.27 3.87 13.94
N ASN A 96 1.17 4.41 14.77
CA ASN A 96 2.48 4.94 14.38
C ASN A 96 2.41 5.95 13.21
N GLY A 97 1.34 6.75 13.14
CA GLY A 97 1.13 7.74 12.08
C GLY A 97 0.45 7.22 10.81
N TYR A 98 0.18 5.92 10.70
CA TYR A 98 -0.48 5.31 9.53
C TYR A 98 -1.93 4.95 9.84
N ILE A 99 -2.80 5.08 8.84
CA ILE A 99 -4.11 4.45 8.85
C ILE A 99 -3.89 2.96 8.64
N VAL A 100 -4.39 2.16 9.56
CA VAL A 100 -4.25 0.69 9.52
C VAL A 100 -5.56 0.03 9.11
N TYR A 101 -6.68 0.67 9.45
CA TYR A 101 -8.01 0.21 9.11
C TYR A 101 -8.94 1.40 8.99
N GLU A 102 -9.82 1.36 8.00
CA GLU A 102 -10.83 2.37 7.75
C GLU A 102 -12.04 1.69 7.10
N ASP A 103 -13.23 1.96 7.61
CA ASP A 103 -14.47 1.39 7.08
C ASP A 103 -15.66 2.34 7.27
N TYR A 104 -16.61 2.25 6.35
CA TYR A 104 -17.83 3.06 6.28
C TYR A 104 -19.04 2.13 6.15
N PRO A 105 -19.55 1.59 7.27
CA PRO A 105 -20.62 0.58 7.24
C PRO A 105 -21.89 1.06 6.53
N ASN A 106 -22.14 2.37 6.59
CA ASN A 106 -23.25 3.08 5.94
C ASN A 106 -22.81 3.82 4.66
N SER A 107 -22.01 3.17 3.81
CA SER A 107 -21.38 3.77 2.62
C SER A 107 -22.33 4.41 1.59
N GLY A 108 -23.62 4.08 1.64
CA GLY A 108 -24.66 4.72 0.84
C GLY A 108 -25.03 6.14 1.30
N ILE A 109 -24.63 6.54 2.51
CA ILE A 109 -24.90 7.85 3.11
C ILE A 109 -23.58 8.58 3.40
N TYR A 110 -22.61 7.88 3.98
CA TYR A 110 -21.35 8.45 4.43
C TYR A 110 -20.15 7.80 3.75
N GLN A 111 -19.22 8.62 3.29
CA GLN A 111 -17.99 8.23 2.63
C GLN A 111 -16.83 9.00 3.25
N GLN A 112 -15.61 8.70 2.84
CA GLN A 112 -14.38 9.35 3.33
C GLN A 112 -14.42 10.87 3.33
N ASN A 113 -15.04 11.48 2.31
CA ASN A 113 -15.12 12.93 2.16
C ASN A 113 -16.47 13.51 2.59
N SER A 114 -17.33 12.72 3.23
CA SER A 114 -18.62 13.20 3.73
C SER A 114 -18.43 14.08 4.96
N LEU A 115 -19.16 15.19 5.00
CA LEU A 115 -19.19 16.07 6.16
C LEU A 115 -20.02 15.46 7.29
N HIS A 116 -19.48 15.48 8.50
CA HIS A 116 -20.18 15.11 9.73
C HIS A 116 -20.32 16.30 10.66
N ILE A 117 -21.45 16.35 11.37
CA ILE A 117 -21.64 17.31 12.45
C ILE A 117 -20.76 16.89 13.62
N LEU A 118 -19.77 17.71 13.93
CA LEU A 118 -18.91 17.53 15.09
C LEU A 118 -19.46 18.35 16.26
N HIS A 119 -19.73 17.68 17.38
CA HIS A 119 -20.16 18.32 18.61
C HIS A 119 -18.94 18.71 19.47
N SER A 120 -18.78 18.10 20.65
CA SER A 120 -17.72 18.44 21.59
C SER A 120 -16.30 18.07 21.13
N VAL A 121 -16.13 17.44 19.95
CA VAL A 121 -14.82 17.14 19.37
C VAL A 121 -14.00 18.41 19.18
N THR A 122 -14.64 19.55 18.87
CA THR A 122 -13.94 20.83 18.68
C THR A 122 -13.18 21.32 19.92
N LYS A 123 -13.53 20.82 21.11
CA LYS A 123 -12.84 21.18 22.36
C LYS A 123 -11.42 20.64 22.43
N SER A 124 -11.05 19.62 21.66
CA SER A 124 -9.68 19.07 21.68
C SER A 124 -8.66 19.94 20.95
N PHE A 125 -9.08 21.04 20.31
CA PHE A 125 -8.22 21.95 19.57
C PHE A 125 -7.82 23.22 20.36
N THR A 126 -8.50 23.50 21.49
CA THR A 126 -8.31 24.71 22.31
C THR A 126 -7.62 24.36 23.63
#